data_AF-A0A849ZI54-F1
#
_entry.id   AF-A0A849ZI54-F1
#
_cell.length_a   1.000
_cell.length_b   1.000
_cell.length_c   1.000
_cell.angle_alpha   90.00
_cell.angle_beta   90.00
_cell.angle_gamma   90.00
#
_symmetry.space_group_name_H-M   'P 1'
#
loop_
_entity.id
_entity.type
_entity.pdbx_description
1 polymer ?
#
loop_
_entity_poly.entity_id
_entity_poly.type
_entity_poly.pdbx_seq_one_letter_code
_entity_poly.pdbx_strand_id
1 'polypeptide(L)'
;MADFRAILEHHPPLLLFLVIGLGYLFGQIRVRGFGFGVAGVLFAGLAFGAWQPAGAAPLTLPREVQEVGLILFVYAVGLSSGPGFFSALRQRGLRCNAAVVIALLLGAAAALAGGLLLGLSPGLIGGVFC
;
A
#
# COMPACT_ATOMS: atom_id res chain seq x y z
N MET A 1 -4.51 -27.73 -6.29
CA MET A 1 -4.10 -26.32 -6.01
C MET A 1 -2.58 -26.17 -5.96
N ALA A 2 -1.82 -27.15 -5.44
CA ALA A 2 -0.35 -27.11 -5.43
C ALA A 2 0.26 -26.97 -6.84
N ASP A 3 -0.32 -27.62 -7.86
CA ASP A 3 0.19 -27.58 -9.24
C ASP A 3 0.13 -26.17 -9.86
N PHE A 4 -0.95 -25.44 -9.61
CA PHE A 4 -1.13 -24.08 -10.13
C PHE A 4 -0.10 -23.12 -9.55
N ARG A 5 0.18 -23.23 -8.25
CA ARG A 5 1.22 -22.44 -7.58
C ARG A 5 2.62 -22.78 -8.11
N ALA A 6 2.91 -24.06 -8.30
CA ALA A 6 4.20 -24.48 -8.85
C ALA A 6 4.47 -23.85 -10.23
N ILE A 7 3.44 -23.73 -11.08
CA ILE A 7 3.56 -23.05 -12.38
C ILE A 7 3.89 -21.56 -12.21
N LEU A 8 3.25 -20.88 -11.25
CA LEU A 8 3.50 -19.46 -10.94
C LEU A 8 4.93 -19.22 -10.42
N GLU A 9 5.45 -20.15 -9.61
CA GLU A 9 6.82 -20.09 -9.08
C GLU A 9 7.88 -20.27 -10.17
N HIS A 10 7.65 -21.18 -11.14
CA HIS A 10 8.60 -21.44 -12.22
C HIS A 10 8.54 -20.38 -13.33
N HIS A 11 7.44 -19.62 -13.42
CA HIS A 11 7.23 -18.62 -14.47
C HIS A 11 6.80 -17.25 -13.89
N PRO A 12 7.75 -16.48 -13.33
CA PRO A 12 7.46 -15.17 -12.75
C PRO A 12 6.77 -14.15 -13.67
N PRO A 13 7.00 -14.12 -15.00
CA PRO A 13 6.24 -13.26 -15.90
C PRO A 13 4.73 -13.60 -15.90
N LEU A 14 4.36 -14.88 -15.80
CA LEU A 14 2.95 -15.28 -15.73
C LEU A 14 2.30 -14.78 -14.44
N LEU A 15 3.01 -14.86 -13.30
CA LEU A 15 2.58 -14.26 -12.04
C LEU A 15 2.32 -12.76 -12.21
N LEU A 16 3.25 -12.03 -12.84
CA LEU A 16 3.12 -10.59 -13.09
C LEU A 16 1.87 -10.27 -13.93
N PHE A 17 1.68 -10.95 -15.05
CA PHE A 17 0.52 -10.75 -15.92
C PHE A 17 -0.79 -11.10 -15.21
N LEU A 18 -0.80 -12.15 -14.39
CA LEU A 18 -1.98 -12.55 -13.63
C LEU A 18 -2.35 -11.49 -12.58
N VAL A 19 -1.36 -11.01 -11.82
CA VAL A 19 -1.56 -9.95 -10.82
C VAL A 19 -2.07 -8.66 -11.46
N ILE A 20 -1.44 -8.22 -12.55
CA ILE A 20 -1.86 -7.00 -13.26
C ILE A 20 -3.25 -7.18 -13.88
N GLY A 21 -3.48 -8.30 -14.59
CA GLY A 21 -4.72 -8.56 -15.31
C GLY A 21 -5.91 -8.71 -14.36
N LEU A 22 -5.79 -9.55 -13.33
CA LEU A 22 -6.85 -9.71 -12.33
C LEU A 22 -7.05 -8.41 -11.54
N GLY A 23 -5.96 -7.80 -11.09
CA GLY A 23 -6.03 -6.57 -10.32
C GLY A 23 -6.66 -5.41 -11.09
N TYR A 24 -6.41 -5.30 -12.40
CA TYR A 24 -7.06 -4.31 -13.26
C TYR A 24 -8.54 -4.63 -13.46
N LEU A 25 -8.88 -5.91 -13.69
CA LEU A 25 -10.27 -6.35 -13.81
C LEU A 25 -11.06 -6.05 -12.53
N PHE A 26 -10.51 -6.35 -11.35
CA PHE A 26 -11.09 -5.98 -10.06
C PHE A 26 -11.14 -4.46 -9.87
N GLY A 27 -10.10 -3.75 -10.29
CA GLY A 27 -10.02 -2.29 -10.26
C GLY A 27 -11.14 -1.60 -11.05
N GLN A 28 -11.57 -2.21 -12.15
CA GLN A 28 -12.65 -1.74 -13.03
C GLN A 28 -14.05 -1.96 -12.44
N ILE A 29 -14.21 -2.84 -11.45
CA ILE A 29 -15.50 -3.08 -10.81
C ILE A 29 -15.92 -1.82 -10.07
N ARG A 30 -17.05 -1.26 -10.49
CA ARG A 30 -17.64 -0.07 -9.86
C ARG A 30 -18.78 -0.49 -8.95
N VAL A 31 -18.70 -0.09 -7.68
CA VAL A 31 -19.76 -0.29 -6.71
C VAL A 31 -20.33 1.08 -6.36
N ARG A 32 -21.62 1.30 -6.68
CA ARG A 32 -22.36 2.54 -6.36
C ARG A 32 -21.65 3.83 -6.82
N GLY A 33 -20.95 3.78 -7.97
CA GLY A 33 -20.23 4.91 -8.56
C GLY A 33 -18.77 5.06 -8.10
N PHE A 34 -18.31 4.28 -7.12
CA PHE A 34 -16.91 4.23 -6.70
C PHE A 34 -16.20 3.04 -7.37
N GLY A 35 -15.04 3.29 -7.99
CA GLY A 35 -14.20 2.24 -8.57
C GLY A 35 -12.84 2.19 -7.89
N PHE A 36 -12.28 0.99 -7.73
CA PHE A 36 -10.97 0.81 -7.10
C PHE A 36 -9.81 1.31 -7.97
N GLY A 37 -9.99 1.37 -9.29
CA GLY A 37 -8.98 1.85 -10.24
C GLY A 37 -7.67 1.08 -10.11
N VAL A 38 -6.54 1.81 -10.14
CA VAL A 38 -5.18 1.23 -10.04
C VAL A 38 -4.94 0.55 -8.69
N ALA A 39 -5.67 0.94 -7.63
CA ALA A 39 -5.53 0.30 -6.31
C ALA A 39 -5.90 -1.19 -6.35
N GLY A 40 -6.78 -1.61 -7.26
CA GLY A 40 -7.11 -3.04 -7.45
C GLY A 40 -5.89 -3.89 -7.82
N VAL A 41 -4.93 -3.33 -8.56
CA VAL A 41 -3.66 -4.01 -8.91
C VAL A 41 -2.76 -4.17 -7.69
N LEU A 42 -2.68 -3.15 -6.83
CA LEU A 42 -1.93 -3.23 -5.57
C LEU A 42 -2.53 -4.27 -4.62
N PHE A 43 -3.85 -4.30 -4.47
CA PHE A 43 -4.52 -5.29 -3.62
C PHE A 43 -4.38 -6.72 -4.15
N ALA A 44 -4.46 -6.91 -5.48
CA ALA A 44 -4.18 -8.20 -6.08
C ALA A 44 -2.73 -8.63 -5.79
N GLY A 45 -1.75 -7.75 -5.98
CA GLY A 45 -0.35 -8.04 -5.66
C GLY A 45 -0.15 -8.42 -4.20
N LEU A 46 -0.80 -7.71 -3.27
CA LEU A 46 -0.77 -8.02 -1.85
C LEU A 46 -1.40 -9.38 -1.53
N ALA A 47 -2.54 -9.70 -2.15
CA ALA A 47 -3.23 -10.98 -1.97
C ALA A 47 -2.39 -12.17 -2.45
N PHE A 48 -1.79 -12.06 -3.65
CA PHE A 48 -0.88 -13.08 -4.18
C PHE A 48 0.42 -13.18 -3.37
N GLY A 49 0.96 -12.06 -2.89
CA GLY A 49 2.14 -12.05 -2.00
C GLY A 49 1.87 -12.66 -0.63
N ALA A 50 0.68 -12.45 -0.06
CA ALA A 50 0.25 -13.04 1.20
C ALA A 50 -0.19 -14.50 1.06
N TRP A 51 -0.30 -15.04 -0.16
CA TRP A 51 -0.69 -16.42 -0.41
C TRP A 51 0.45 -17.38 -0.10
N GLN A 52 0.65 -17.67 1.20
CA GLN A 52 1.73 -18.51 1.70
C GLN A 52 1.25 -19.66 2.61
N PRO A 53 0.76 -20.77 2.03
CA PRO A 53 0.56 -22.03 2.73
C PRO A 53 1.75 -22.48 3.57
N ALA A 54 1.47 -23.12 4.71
CA ALA A 54 2.48 -23.60 5.64
C ALA A 54 3.54 -24.48 4.94
N GLY A 55 4.81 -24.05 5.02
CA GLY A 55 5.95 -24.75 4.42
C GLY A 55 6.30 -24.35 2.98
N ALA A 56 5.61 -23.38 2.37
CA ALA A 56 5.89 -22.94 1.00
C ALA A 56 6.59 -21.56 0.93
N ALA A 57 7.47 -21.39 -0.07
CA ALA A 57 8.17 -20.14 -0.32
C ALA A 57 7.21 -19.04 -0.82
N PRO A 58 7.39 -17.76 -0.44
CA PRO A 58 6.51 -16.70 -0.90
C PRO A 58 6.58 -16.56 -2.42
N LEU A 59 5.43 -16.28 -3.05
CA LEU A 59 5.39 -15.95 -4.48
C LEU A 59 6.08 -14.59 -4.66
N THR A 60 7.26 -14.62 -5.27
CA THR A 60 8.07 -13.41 -5.47
C THR A 60 8.32 -13.18 -6.95
N LEU A 61 8.36 -11.90 -7.33
CA LEU A 61 8.82 -11.47 -8.65
C LEU A 61 10.35 -11.25 -8.60
N PRO A 62 11.03 -11.26 -9.75
CA PRO A 62 12.42 -10.84 -9.82
C PRO A 62 12.60 -9.44 -9.20
N ARG A 63 13.70 -9.23 -8.50
CA ARG A 63 13.96 -8.02 -7.72
C ARG A 63 13.91 -6.76 -8.59
N GLU A 64 14.38 -6.88 -9.83
CA GLU A 64 14.44 -5.83 -10.83
C GLU A 64 13.04 -5.32 -11.18
N VAL A 65 12.07 -6.23 -11.32
CA VAL A 65 10.67 -5.89 -11.62
C VAL A 65 10.03 -5.16 -10.44
N GLN A 66 10.29 -5.61 -9.21
CA GLN A 66 9.77 -4.98 -8.01
C GLN A 66 10.34 -3.56 -7.82
N GLU A 67 11.65 -3.39 -8.01
CA GLU A 67 12.31 -2.10 -7.90
C GLU A 67 11.81 -1.12 -8.96
N VAL A 68 11.77 -1.54 -10.23
CA VAL A 68 11.25 -0.69 -11.32
C VAL A 68 9.77 -0.34 -11.08
N GLY A 69 8.94 -1.31 -10.68
CA GLY A 69 7.53 -1.08 -10.38
C GLY A 69 7.34 -0.08 -9.24
N LEU A 70 8.10 -0.21 -8.15
CA LEU A 70 8.06 0.71 -7.01
C LEU A 70 8.54 2.12 -7.40
N ILE A 71 9.64 2.23 -8.14
CA ILE A 71 10.17 3.52 -8.63
C ILE A 71 9.13 4.23 -9.49
N LEU A 72 8.54 3.52 -10.46
CA LEU A 72 7.51 4.09 -11.34
C LEU A 72 6.25 4.49 -10.56
N PHE A 73 5.83 3.67 -9.59
CA PHE A 73 4.69 3.98 -8.72
C PHE A 73 4.93 5.26 -7.89
N VAL A 74 6.05 5.32 -7.17
CA VAL A 74 6.42 6.50 -6.36
C VAL A 74 6.58 7.75 -7.24
N TYR A 75 7.18 7.60 -8.42
CA TYR A 75 7.32 8.70 -9.37
C TYR A 75 5.97 9.23 -9.85
N ALA A 76 5.05 8.35 -10.27
CA ALA A 76 3.72 8.74 -10.75
C ALA A 76 2.87 9.39 -9.63
N VAL A 77 2.93 8.85 -8.41
CA VAL A 77 2.27 9.43 -7.24
C VAL A 77 2.87 10.81 -6.92
N GLY A 78 4.20 10.95 -6.94
CA GLY A 78 4.87 12.22 -6.73
C GLY A 78 4.51 13.28 -7.79
N LEU A 79 4.45 12.88 -9.06
CA LEU A 79 4.11 13.78 -10.17
C LEU A 79 2.64 14.23 -10.11
N SER A 80 1.71 13.33 -9.80
CA SER A 80 0.28 13.64 -9.71
C SER A 80 -0.09 14.45 -8.45
N SER A 81 0.57 14.19 -7.33
CA SER A 81 0.35 14.91 -6.06
C SER A 81 1.13 16.23 -5.95
N GLY A 82 2.21 16.39 -6.72
CA GLY A 82 3.12 17.53 -6.66
C GLY A 82 2.43 18.89 -6.76
N PRO A 83 1.70 19.20 -7.85
CA PRO A 83 1.03 20.50 -8.00
C PRO A 83 0.03 20.79 -6.87
N GLY A 84 -0.71 19.77 -6.43
CA GLY A 84 -1.63 19.87 -5.29
C GLY A 84 -0.91 20.25 -4.00
N PHE A 85 0.21 19.59 -3.70
CA PHE A 85 1.06 19.89 -2.55
C PHE A 85 1.62 21.33 -2.59
N PHE A 86 2.22 21.75 -3.70
CA PHE A 86 2.78 23.10 -3.83
C PHE A 86 1.69 24.19 -3.78
N SER A 87 0.51 23.94 -4.36
CA SER A 87 -0.63 24.87 -4.27
C SER A 87 -1.13 25.03 -2.83
N ALA A 88 -1.22 23.93 -2.07
CA ALA A 88 -1.60 23.92 -0.66
C ALA A 88 -0.55 24.66 0.20
N LEU A 89 0.73 24.47 -0.11
CA LEU A 89 1.84 25.13 0.59
C LEU A 89 1.83 26.66 0.36
N ARG A 90 1.51 27.11 -0.86
CA ARG A 90 1.57 28.54 -1.23
C ARG A 90 0.41 29.39 -0.69
N GLN A 91 -0.80 28.85 -0.55
CA GLN A 91 -1.97 29.66 -0.16
C GLN A 91 -2.16 29.78 1.36
N ARG A 92 -1.93 28.70 2.13
CA ARG A 92 -2.06 28.66 3.60
C ARG A 92 -1.09 27.68 4.25
N GLY A 93 0.02 27.34 3.57
CA GLY A 93 0.88 26.21 3.91
C GLY A 93 1.35 26.18 5.36
N LEU A 94 1.72 27.32 5.95
CA LEU A 94 2.14 27.37 7.35
C LEU A 94 1.02 27.02 8.32
N ARG A 95 -0.21 27.52 8.11
CA ARG A 95 -1.34 27.24 9.01
C ARG A 95 -1.86 25.81 8.83
N CYS A 96 -1.93 25.33 7.58
CA CYS A 96 -2.32 23.95 7.29
C CYS A 96 -1.27 22.96 7.78
N ASN A 97 0.02 23.19 7.54
CA ASN A 97 1.09 22.33 8.06
C ASN A 97 1.15 22.37 9.58
N ALA A 98 0.98 23.54 10.21
CA ALA A 98 0.92 23.62 11.67
C ALA A 98 -0.25 22.79 12.21
N ALA A 99 -1.44 22.88 11.60
CA ALA A 99 -2.59 22.06 11.99
C ALA A 99 -2.33 20.55 11.80
N VAL A 100 -1.71 20.14 10.69
CA VAL A 100 -1.33 18.74 10.43
C VAL A 100 -0.31 18.26 11.46
N VAL A 101 0.74 19.03 11.73
CA VAL A 101 1.75 18.69 12.73
C VAL A 101 1.13 18.56 14.12
N ILE A 102 0.27 19.49 14.53
CA ILE A 102 -0.45 19.43 15.81
C ILE A 102 -1.33 18.17 15.86
N ALA A 103 -2.07 17.88 14.79
CA ALA A 103 -2.92 16.69 14.73
C ALA A 103 -2.11 15.38 14.83
N LEU A 104 -0.96 15.30 14.15
CA LEU A 104 -0.05 14.16 14.22
C LEU A 104 0.53 13.99 15.63
N LEU A 105 0.97 15.08 16.25
CA LEU A 105 1.51 15.04 17.63
C LEU A 105 0.45 14.63 18.64
N LEU A 106 -0.78 15.16 18.52
CA LEU A 106 -1.89 14.79 19.39
C LEU A 106 -2.30 13.33 19.19
N GLY A 107 -2.37 12.86 17.93
CA GLY A 107 -2.64 11.47 17.61
C GLY A 107 -1.59 10.52 18.17
N ALA A 108 -0.30 10.86 18.01
CA ALA A 108 0.81 10.09 18.55
C ALA A 108 0.78 10.06 20.08
N ALA A 109 0.53 11.21 20.72
CA ALA A 109 0.40 11.29 22.17
C ALA A 109 -0.79 10.47 22.70
N ALA A 110 -1.94 10.50 22.02
CA ALA A 110 -3.10 9.71 22.38
C ALA A 110 -2.84 8.20 22.22
N ALA A 111 -2.21 7.79 21.11
CA ALA A 111 -1.82 6.40 20.87
C ALA A 111 -0.82 5.91 21.93
N LEU A 112 0.18 6.72 22.27
CA LEU A 112 1.15 6.41 23.34
C LEU A 112 0.49 6.31 24.71
N ALA A 113 -0.32 7.30 25.09
CA ALA A 113 -1.00 7.32 26.38
C ALA A 113 -1.96 6.13 26.53
N GLY A 114 -2.83 5.89 25.53
CA GLY A 114 -3.75 4.76 25.54
C GLY A 114 -3.01 3.42 25.49
N GLY A 115 -1.97 3.33 24.68
CA GLY A 115 -1.12 2.14 24.56
C GLY A 115 -0.42 1.77 25.85
N LEU A 116 0.15 2.75 26.56
CA LEU A 116 0.80 2.55 27.85
C LEU A 116 -0.21 2.19 28.95
N LEU A 117 -1.38 2.82 28.98
CA LEU A 117 -2.45 2.51 29.94
C LEU A 117 -3.01 1.09 29.76
N LEU A 118 -3.06 0.60 28.52
CA LEU A 118 -3.54 -0.74 28.17
C LEU A 118 -2.43 -1.81 28.16
N GLY A 119 -1.17 -1.42 28.42
CA GLY A 119 -0.02 -2.34 28.42
C GLY A 119 0.31 -2.93 27.05
N LEU A 120 0.03 -2.21 25.96
CA LEU A 120 0.27 -2.69 24.59
C LEU A 120 1.76 -2.70 24.25
N SER A 121 2.16 -3.62 23.36
CA SER A 121 3.53 -3.66 22.86
C SER A 121 3.84 -2.43 22.00
N PRO A 122 5.09 -1.94 21.96
CA PRO A 122 5.47 -0.75 21.17
C PRO A 122 5.08 -0.86 19.68
N GLY A 123 5.12 -2.07 19.12
CA GLY A 123 4.71 -2.32 17.73
C GLY A 123 3.21 -2.14 17.50
N LEU A 124 2.37 -2.52 18.45
CA LEU A 124 0.92 -2.28 18.41
C LEU A 124 0.59 -0.80 18.57
N ILE A 125 1.29 -0.10 19.46
CA ILE A 125 1.10 1.34 19.68
C ILE A 125 1.43 2.12 18.40
N GLY A 126 2.58 1.80 17.77
CA GLY A 126 2.94 2.37 16.47
C GLY A 126 1.92 2.03 15.38
N GLY A 127 1.42 0.79 15.36
CA GLY A 127 0.42 0.34 14.40
C GLY A 127 -0.95 1.01 14.54
N VAL A 128 -1.36 1.42 15.75
CA VAL A 128 -2.63 2.14 15.98
C VAL A 128 -2.53 3.63 15.59
N PHE A 129 -1.32 4.21 15.64
CA PHE A 129 -1.10 5.60 15.23
C PHE A 129 -1.03 5.76 13.70
N CYS A 130 -0.41 4.81 13.00
CA CYS A 130 -0.24 4.80 11.54
C CYS A 130 -1.53 4.47 10.80
#